data_AF-A0A848UQ13-F1
#
_entry.id   AF-A0A848UQ13-F1
#
_cell.length_a   1.000
_cell.length_b   1.000
_cell.length_c   1.000
_cell.angle_alpha   90.00
_cell.angle_beta   90.00
_cell.angle_gamma   90.00
#
_symmetry.space_group_name_H-M   'P 1'
#
loop_
_entity.id
_entity.type
_entity.pdbx_description
1 polymer ?
#
loop_
_entity_poly.entity_id
_entity_poly.type
_entity_poly.pdbx_seq_one_letter_code
_entity_poly.pdbx_strand_id
1 'polypeptide(L)'
;YKTKGIKNGYNVYKSGFGSDEAYYMVEVAGEDFVSIASDGKANSETLGDDGKAALFELIQLASRYDQVNGEIREDLSYYPSNN
;
A
#
# COMPACT_ATOMS: atom_id res chain seq x y z
N TYR A 1 3.13 -13.67 -7.32
CA TYR A 1 2.06 -12.77 -6.83
C TYR A 1 0.72 -12.99 -7.56
N LYS A 2 0.62 -12.83 -8.90
CA LYS A 2 -0.60 -13.21 -9.67
C LYS A 2 -1.08 -14.66 -9.42
N THR A 3 -0.14 -15.59 -9.27
CA THR A 3 -0.43 -17.01 -9.00
C THR A 3 -0.89 -17.30 -7.57
N LYS A 4 -0.70 -16.35 -6.62
CA LYS A 4 -1.07 -16.51 -5.20
C LYS A 4 -2.44 -15.90 -4.85
N GLY A 5 -3.18 -15.37 -5.82
CA GLY A 5 -4.57 -14.92 -5.61
C GLY A 5 -4.74 -13.70 -4.70
N ILE A 6 -3.68 -12.91 -4.48
CA ILE A 6 -3.74 -11.69 -3.66
C ILE A 6 -4.72 -10.70 -4.31
N LYS A 7 -5.83 -10.40 -3.62
CA LYS A 7 -6.90 -9.51 -4.09
C LYS A 7 -6.60 -8.03 -3.88
N ASN A 8 -5.72 -7.69 -2.94
CA ASN A 8 -5.38 -6.29 -2.71
C ASN A 8 -4.53 -5.77 -3.87
N GLY A 9 -5.08 -4.78 -4.56
CA GLY A 9 -4.39 -4.01 -5.58
C GLY A 9 -3.33 -3.15 -4.92
N TYR A 10 -2.14 -3.70 -4.72
CA TYR A 10 -0.97 -2.90 -4.38
C TYR A 10 -0.58 -2.09 -5.62
N ASN A 11 -0.74 -0.77 -5.55
CA ASN A 11 -0.13 0.11 -6.56
C ASN A 11 1.28 0.43 -6.10
N VAL A 12 2.27 0.06 -6.91
CA VAL A 12 3.67 0.34 -6.62
C VAL A 12 4.15 1.42 -7.58
N TYR A 13 4.44 2.58 -7.03
CA TYR A 13 5.01 3.70 -7.77
C TYR A 13 6.51 3.75 -7.52
N LYS A 14 7.28 3.94 -8.58
CA LYS A 14 8.72 4.12 -8.51
C LYS A 14 9.04 5.59 -8.80
N SER A 15 9.94 6.17 -8.02
CA SER A 15 10.49 7.49 -8.28
C SER A 15 11.05 7.59 -9.70
N GLY A 16 10.67 8.66 -10.41
CA GLY A 16 11.06 8.92 -11.79
C GLY A 16 12.37 9.73 -11.91
N PHE A 17 12.72 10.07 -13.14
CA PHE A 17 13.83 10.96 -13.42
C PHE A 17 13.52 12.38 -12.91
N GLY A 18 14.44 12.97 -12.13
CA GLY A 18 14.27 14.30 -11.52
C GLY A 18 13.84 14.29 -10.03
N SER A 19 13.70 13.12 -9.41
CA SER A 19 13.56 13.01 -7.95
C SER A 19 14.92 13.07 -7.26
N ASP A 20 15.02 13.83 -6.17
CA ASP A 20 16.26 13.96 -5.37
C ASP A 20 16.68 12.62 -4.73
N GLU A 21 15.72 11.73 -4.48
CA GLU A 21 15.93 10.41 -3.90
C GLU A 21 15.25 9.32 -4.75
N ALA A 22 15.82 8.12 -4.74
CA ALA A 22 15.21 6.93 -5.32
C ALA A 22 14.31 6.26 -4.27
N TYR A 23 13.00 6.19 -4.53
CA TYR A 23 12.04 5.62 -3.60
C TYR A 23 10.98 4.77 -4.32
N TYR A 24 10.42 3.83 -3.56
CA TYR A 24 9.23 3.07 -3.96
C TYR A 24 8.10 3.44 -3.00
N MET A 25 6.95 3.81 -3.55
CA MET A 25 5.73 4.06 -2.79
C MET A 25 4.76 2.91 -3.06
N VAL A 26 4.27 2.27 -1.99
CA VAL A 26 3.28 1.20 -2.06
C VAL A 26 1.97 1.73 -1.48
N GLU A 27 0.94 1.82 -2.31
CA GLU A 27 -0.40 2.23 -1.92
C GLU A 27 -1.26 0.99 -1.65
N VAL A 28 -2.01 1.04 -0.55
CA VAL A 28 -3.02 0.04 -0.19
C VAL A 28 -4.33 0.78 0.07
N ALA A 29 -5.30 0.57 -0.80
CA ALA A 29 -6.65 1.10 -0.64
C ALA A 29 -7.58 0.01 -0.07
N GLY A 30 -8.53 0.42 0.77
CA GLY A 30 -9.61 -0.42 1.27
C GLY A 30 -10.80 0.45 1.68
N GLU A 31 -11.97 -0.17 1.84
CA GLU A 31 -13.22 0.55 2.13
C GLU A 31 -13.21 1.21 3.51
N ASP A 32 -12.61 0.53 4.50
CA ASP A 32 -12.41 1.05 5.84
C ASP A 32 -11.11 0.50 6.45
N PHE A 33 -10.73 1.04 7.62
CA PHE A 33 -9.54 0.61 8.33
C PHE A 33 -9.55 -0.89 8.70
N VAL A 34 -10.73 -1.46 8.98
CA VAL A 34 -10.89 -2.86 9.38
C VAL A 34 -10.66 -3.79 8.20
N SER A 35 -11.14 -3.43 7.01
CA SER A 35 -10.88 -4.11 5.74
C SER A 35 -9.38 -4.08 5.44
N ILE A 36 -8.73 -2.92 5.51
CA ILE A 36 -7.28 -2.80 5.27
C ILE A 36 -6.49 -3.68 6.24
N ALA A 37 -6.83 -3.68 7.53
CA ALA A 37 -6.15 -4.49 8.54
C ALA A 37 -6.37 -6.00 8.34
N SER A 38 -7.61 -6.39 8.03
CA SER A 38 -7.98 -7.80 7.79
C SER A 38 -7.29 -8.35 6.54
N ASP A 39 -7.28 -7.57 5.45
CA ASP A 39 -6.62 -7.96 4.21
C ASP A 39 -5.10 -7.95 4.36
N GLY A 40 -4.54 -7.00 5.13
CA GLY A 40 -3.13 -6.98 5.47
C GLY A 40 -2.70 -8.24 6.23
N LYS A 41 -3.53 -8.73 7.15
CA LYS A 41 -3.30 -9.98 7.87
C LYS A 41 -3.39 -11.20 6.93
N ALA A 42 -4.45 -11.29 6.12
CA ALA A 42 -4.63 -12.38 5.16
C ALA A 42 -3.49 -12.43 4.11
N ASN A 43 -3.01 -11.26 3.68
CA ASN A 43 -1.85 -11.18 2.79
C ASN A 43 -0.56 -11.58 3.49
N SER A 44 -0.37 -11.20 4.75
CA SER A 44 0.80 -11.62 5.53
C SER A 44 0.85 -13.14 5.70
N GLU A 45 -0.30 -13.78 5.87
CA GLU A 45 -0.43 -15.25 5.93
C GLU A 45 -0.15 -15.90 4.55
N THR A 46 -0.63 -15.30 3.47
CA THR A 46 -0.42 -15.79 2.09
C THR A 46 1.03 -15.58 1.59
N LEU A 47 1.66 -14.50 2.02
CA LEU A 47 3.06 -14.18 1.73
C LEU A 47 4.00 -15.20 2.37
N GLY A 48 3.62 -15.72 3.54
CA GLY A 48 4.41 -16.67 4.31
C GLY A 48 5.72 -16.06 4.81
N ASP A 49 6.56 -16.90 5.39
CA ASP A 49 7.82 -16.47 6.01
C ASP A 49 8.82 -15.92 4.98
N ASP A 50 8.85 -16.50 3.77
CA ASP A 50 9.69 -16.02 2.67
C ASP A 50 9.35 -14.58 2.25
N GLY A 51 8.06 -14.25 2.18
CA GLY A 51 7.61 -12.91 1.81
C GLY A 51 7.94 -11.86 2.87
N LYS A 52 7.89 -12.25 4.15
CA LYS A 52 8.30 -11.39 5.27
C LYS A 52 9.82 -11.17 5.28
N ALA A 53 10.60 -12.21 5.02
CA ALA A 53 12.05 -12.12 4.93
C ALA A 53 12.47 -11.16 3.81
N ALA A 54 11.90 -11.31 2.61
CA ALA A 54 12.17 -10.42 1.49
C ALA A 54 11.79 -8.95 1.77
N LEU A 55 10.65 -8.71 2.41
CA LEU A 55 10.25 -7.36 2.82
C LEU A 55 11.22 -6.78 3.85
N PHE A 56 11.67 -7.59 4.81
CA PHE A 56 12.61 -7.17 5.83
C PHE A 56 13.98 -6.82 5.25
N GLU A 57 14.51 -7.63 4.34
CA GLU A 57 15.75 -7.33 3.60
C GLU A 57 15.62 -6.02 2.79
N LEU A 58 14.47 -5.79 2.14
CA LEU A 58 14.22 -4.54 1.43
C LEU A 58 14.24 -3.33 2.38
N ILE A 59 13.60 -3.43 3.54
CA ILE A 59 13.56 -2.35 4.54
C ILE A 59 14.96 -2.09 5.10
N GLN A 60 15.79 -3.12 5.31
CA GLN A 60 17.17 -2.95 5.76
C GLN A 60 18.04 -2.18 4.76
N LEU A 61 17.78 -2.35 3.46
CA LEU A 61 18.47 -1.62 2.40
C LEU A 61 17.95 -0.18 2.22
N ALA A 62 16.76 0.13 2.76
CA ALA A 62 16.17 1.45 2.66
C ALA A 62 16.79 2.40 3.71
N SER A 63 17.20 3.60 3.27
CA SER A 63 17.67 4.66 4.17
C SER A 63 16.55 5.27 5.01
N ARG A 64 15.30 5.19 4.52
CA ARG A 64 14.10 5.71 5.19
C ARG A 64 12.89 4.82 4.87
N TYR A 65 12.05 4.60 5.87
CA TYR A 65 10.75 3.95 5.74
C TYR A 65 9.68 4.84 6.38
N ASP A 66 8.77 5.35 5.56
CA ASP A 66 7.69 6.23 6.00
C ASP A 66 6.33 5.54 5.77
N GLN A 67 5.49 5.53 6.80
CA GLN A 67 4.11 5.10 6.70
C GLN A 67 3.19 6.32 6.75
N VAL A 68 2.45 6.55 5.67
CA VAL A 68 1.44 7.62 5.59
C VAL A 68 0.07 6.98 5.51
N ASN A 69 -0.82 7.40 6.41
CA ASN A 69 -2.22 7.00 6.39
C ASN A 69 -3.04 8.21 5.93
N GLY A 70 -3.98 7.98 5.01
CA GLY A 70 -4.92 8.98 4.54
C GLY A 70 -6.34 8.44 4.56
N GLU A 71 -7.31 9.32 4.78
CA GLU A 71 -8.73 8.99 4.68
C GLU A 71 -9.39 9.90 3.64
N ILE A 72 -10.42 9.39 2.97
CA ILE A 72 -11.24 10.21 2.08
C ILE A 72 -12.10 11.14 2.94
N ARG A 73 -11.90 12.44 2.77
CA ARG A 73 -12.72 13.49 3.39
C ARG A 73 -13.97 13.73 2.55
N GLU A 74 -14.98 12.89 2.75
CA GLU A 74 -16.27 12.99 2.05
C GLU A 74 -16.94 14.35 2.26
N ASP A 75 -16.71 14.98 3.42
CA ASP A 75 -17.21 16.31 3.76
C ASP A 75 -16.66 17.44 2.88
N LEU A 76 -15.51 17.21 2.25
CA LEU A 76 -14.88 18.14 1.30
C LEU A 76 -15.10 17.72 -0.17
N SER A 77 -15.78 16.60 -0.39
CA SER A 77 -16.00 16.06 -1.72
C SER A 77 -17.14 16.81 -2.42
N TYR A 78 -16.89 17.28 -3.64
CA TYR A 78 -17.92 17.90 -4.46
C TYR A 78 -18.87 16.81 -4.98
N TYR A 79 -20.05 16.73 -4.36
CA TYR A 79 -21.18 15.99 -4.92
C TYR A 79 -22.07 16.99 -5.67
N PRO A 80 -22.14 16.94 -7.01
CA PRO A 80 -23.11 17.75 -7.73
C PRO A 80 -24.50 17.35 -7.27
N SER A 81 -25.22 18.28 -6.64
CA SER A 81 -26.62 18.10 -6.29
C SER A 81 -27.40 17.91 -7.58
N ASN A 82 -27.90 16.70 -7.82
CA ASN A 82 -28.90 16.49 -8.87
C ASN A 82 -30.14 17.33 -8.49
N ASN A 83 -30.44 18.34 -9.30
CA ASN A 83 -31.73 19.04 -9.31
C ASN A 83 -32.83 18.08 -9.78
#